data_AF-A0A7S1WVU2-F1
#
_entry.id   AF-A0A7S1WVU2-F1
#
_cell.length_a   1.000
_cell.length_b   1.000
_cell.length_c   1.000
_cell.angle_alpha   90.00
_cell.angle_beta   90.00
_cell.angle_gamma   90.00
#
_symmetry.space_group_name_H-M   'P 1'
#
loop_
_entity.id
_entity.type
_entity.pdbx_description
1 polymer ?
#
loop_
_entity_poly.entity_id
_entity_poly.type
_entity_poly.pdbx_seq_one_letter_code
_entity_poly.pdbx_strand_id
1 'polypeptide(L)'
;FGSSRITPRPAFPSMYRTGSQGTAEPTGAAVYEKQHVNWMILTLFGQAMVCGLRLWFLWDIWGGFLMALTIFLGYYTMREDMPVKLVCLWGLVNLVEGAWDFLTGLVSLVLFMVSLKLVQCLIIVMIPLAEMLAVICAFQLFKDYEIRSGLLAPLFKGKPPLEESYAGPQQSTLPA
;
A
#
# COMPACT_ATOMS: atom_id res chain seq x y z
N PHE A 1 -13.40 -25.54 28.93
CA PHE A 1 -13.91 -25.05 27.63
C PHE A 1 -14.58 -23.70 27.83
N GLY A 2 -13.76 -22.64 27.91
CA GLY A 2 -14.23 -21.27 28.09
C GLY A 2 -14.52 -20.66 26.73
N SER A 3 -15.79 -20.32 26.49
CA SER A 3 -16.24 -19.63 25.29
C SER A 3 -15.76 -18.18 25.33
N SER A 4 -14.59 -17.91 24.73
CA SER A 4 -14.09 -16.56 24.50
C SER A 4 -15.05 -15.82 23.58
N ARG A 5 -15.95 -15.03 24.17
CA ARG A 5 -16.81 -14.10 23.44
C ARG A 5 -15.89 -13.10 22.75
N ILE A 6 -15.77 -13.25 21.44
CA ILE A 6 -15.22 -12.24 20.55
C ILE A 6 -16.15 -11.04 20.68
N THR A 7 -15.83 -10.12 21.57
CA THR A 7 -16.49 -8.81 21.62
C THR A 7 -16.20 -8.12 20.29
N PRO A 8 -17.22 -7.72 19.52
CA PRO A 8 -17.01 -6.96 18.30
C PRO A 8 -16.18 -5.73 18.66
N ARG A 9 -15.02 -5.57 18.00
CA ARG A 9 -14.21 -4.35 18.16
C ARG A 9 -15.13 -3.15 17.91
N PRO A 10 -15.10 -2.13 18.78
CA PRO A 10 -15.82 -0.89 18.51
C PRO A 10 -15.37 -0.40 17.13
N ALA A 11 -16.33 -0.20 16.23
CA ALA A 11 -16.05 0.42 14.95
C ALA A 11 -15.37 1.76 15.27
N PHE A 12 -14.09 1.88 14.95
CA PHE A 12 -13.40 3.14 15.10
C PHE A 12 -14.20 4.15 14.27
N PRO A 13 -14.72 5.24 14.87
CA PRO A 13 -15.38 6.26 14.10
C PRO A 13 -14.35 6.79 13.11
N SER A 14 -14.60 6.55 11.82
CA SER A 14 -13.86 7.12 10.71
C SER A 14 -13.81 8.64 10.91
N MET A 15 -12.72 9.10 11.51
CA MET A 15 -12.48 10.52 11.83
C MET A 15 -12.11 11.31 10.56
N TYR A 16 -12.19 10.66 9.40
CA TYR A 16 -12.15 11.27 8.07
C TYR A 16 -13.54 11.50 7.47
N ARG A 17 -14.63 11.19 8.18
CA ARG A 17 -16.00 11.52 7.75
C ARG A 17 -16.42 12.92 8.18
N THR A 18 -15.57 13.92 7.97
CA THR A 18 -15.87 15.31 8.28
C THR A 18 -16.14 16.07 7.00
N GLY A 19 -17.42 16.18 6.64
CA GLY A 19 -17.92 17.24 5.75
C GLY A 19 -18.14 16.90 4.29
N SER A 20 -19.13 16.04 3.99
CA SER A 20 -19.93 16.19 2.76
C SER A 20 -21.25 15.45 2.90
N GLN A 21 -22.14 15.97 3.76
CA GLN A 21 -23.57 15.66 3.68
C GLN A 21 -24.22 16.68 2.74
N GLY A 22 -24.01 16.51 1.44
CA GLY A 22 -24.70 17.25 0.39
C GLY A 22 -25.28 16.26 -0.62
N THR A 23 -26.59 16.00 -0.49
CA THR A 23 -27.51 15.48 -1.54
C THR A 23 -26.93 14.57 -2.64
N ALA A 24 -26.96 13.25 -2.38
CA ALA A 24 -27.36 12.15 -3.27
C ALA A 24 -27.08 12.19 -4.80
N GLU A 25 -26.03 12.84 -5.29
CA GLU A 25 -25.43 12.44 -6.56
C GLU A 25 -24.58 11.18 -6.33
N PRO A 26 -24.62 10.16 -7.20
CA PRO A 26 -23.60 9.11 -7.25
C PRO A 26 -22.26 9.75 -7.63
N THR A 27 -21.66 10.41 -6.64
CA THR A 27 -20.49 11.26 -6.75
C THR A 27 -19.34 10.35 -7.13
N GLY A 28 -18.63 10.66 -8.22
CA GLY A 28 -17.57 9.80 -8.79
C GLY A 28 -16.56 9.27 -7.77
N ALA A 29 -16.42 9.91 -6.61
CA ALA A 29 -15.67 9.43 -5.44
C ALA A 29 -15.89 7.95 -5.09
N ALA A 30 -17.13 7.45 -5.10
CA ALA A 30 -17.41 6.04 -4.75
C ALA A 30 -16.96 5.05 -5.83
N VAL A 31 -16.88 5.47 -7.09
CA VAL A 31 -16.36 4.64 -8.20
C VAL A 31 -14.84 4.54 -8.12
N TYR A 32 -14.16 5.64 -7.77
CA TYR A 32 -12.70 5.68 -7.61
C TYR A 32 -12.22 4.76 -6.47
N GLU A 33 -12.89 4.77 -5.32
CA GLU A 33 -12.49 3.94 -4.17
C GLU A 33 -12.46 2.44 -4.51
N LYS A 34 -13.48 1.96 -5.23
CA LYS A 34 -13.57 0.55 -5.63
C LYS A 34 -12.46 0.12 -6.61
N GLN A 35 -12.01 1.03 -7.47
CA GLN A 35 -10.99 0.72 -8.46
C GLN A 35 -9.63 0.40 -7.81
N HIS A 36 -9.25 1.15 -6.78
CA HIS A 36 -7.98 0.93 -6.07
C HIS A 36 -7.98 -0.37 -5.27
N VAL A 37 -9.10 -0.68 -4.60
CA VAL A 37 -9.26 -1.93 -3.84
C VAL A 37 -9.09 -3.14 -4.76
N ASN A 38 -9.73 -3.13 -5.93
CA ASN A 38 -9.62 -4.24 -6.88
C ASN A 38 -8.17 -4.42 -7.40
N TRP A 39 -7.48 -3.32 -7.67
CA TRP A 39 -6.07 -3.35 -8.07
C TRP A 39 -5.16 -3.94 -6.97
N MET A 40 -5.39 -3.55 -5.72
CA MET A 40 -4.64 -4.06 -4.57
C MET A 40 -4.91 -5.55 -4.30
N ILE A 41 -6.16 -6.01 -4.48
CA ILE A 41 -6.50 -7.43 -4.38
C ILE A 41 -5.77 -8.24 -5.45
N LEU A 42 -5.72 -7.71 -6.69
CA LEU A 42 -5.05 -8.38 -7.79
C LEU A 42 -3.55 -8.54 -7.54
N THR A 43 -2.88 -7.49 -7.03
CA THR A 43 -1.45 -7.55 -6.70
C THR A 43 -1.19 -8.53 -5.55
N LEU A 44 -1.99 -8.49 -4.48
CA LEU A 44 -1.91 -9.44 -3.36
C LEU A 44 -2.10 -10.89 -3.79
N PHE A 45 -3.07 -11.14 -4.69
CA PHE A 45 -3.30 -12.47 -5.24
C PHE A 45 -2.11 -12.94 -6.07
N GLY A 46 -1.53 -12.06 -6.90
CA GLY A 46 -0.31 -12.32 -7.66
C GLY A 46 0.87 -12.69 -6.75
N GLN A 47 1.10 -11.91 -5.69
CA GLN A 47 2.14 -12.20 -4.69
C GLN A 47 1.90 -13.53 -3.99
N ALA A 48 0.67 -13.84 -3.57
CA ALA A 48 0.35 -15.11 -2.93
C ALA A 48 0.60 -16.31 -3.86
N MET A 49 0.28 -16.18 -5.15
CA MET A 49 0.57 -17.22 -6.14
C MET A 49 2.08 -17.43 -6.31
N VAL A 50 2.85 -16.35 -6.46
CA VAL A 50 4.31 -16.42 -6.61
C VAL A 50 4.98 -16.94 -5.33
N CYS A 51 4.47 -16.57 -4.15
CA CYS A 51 4.90 -17.11 -2.85
C CYS A 51 4.70 -18.64 -2.79
N GLY A 52 3.53 -19.12 -3.22
CA GLY A 52 3.25 -20.57 -3.31
C GLY A 52 4.20 -21.29 -4.28
N LEU A 53 4.47 -20.70 -5.44
CA LEU A 53 5.45 -21.24 -6.40
C LEU A 53 6.87 -21.26 -5.84
N ARG A 54 7.28 -20.21 -5.12
CA ARG A 54 8.58 -20.12 -4.44
C ARG A 54 8.74 -21.25 -3.42
N LEU A 55 7.75 -21.46 -2.55
CA LEU A 55 7.79 -22.53 -1.54
C LEU A 55 7.81 -23.93 -2.18
N TRP A 56 7.04 -24.14 -3.25
CA TRP A 56 6.94 -25.43 -3.91
C TRP A 56 8.20 -25.82 -4.70
N PHE A 57 8.77 -24.88 -5.48
CA PHE A 57 9.87 -25.18 -6.41
C PHE A 57 11.25 -24.85 -5.87
N LEU A 58 11.40 -23.80 -5.07
CA LEU A 58 12.71 -23.33 -4.58
C LEU A 58 13.01 -23.82 -3.15
N TRP A 59 12.01 -24.32 -2.41
CA TRP A 59 12.14 -24.72 -1.00
C TRP A 59 12.71 -23.61 -0.10
N ASP A 60 12.57 -22.35 -0.52
CA ASP A 60 13.05 -21.18 0.20
C ASP A 60 12.04 -20.74 1.27
N ILE A 61 12.14 -21.38 2.44
CA ILE A 61 11.24 -21.17 3.57
C ILE A 61 11.34 -19.74 4.12
N TRP A 62 12.55 -19.19 4.19
CA TRP A 62 12.79 -17.86 4.76
C TRP A 62 12.24 -16.75 3.87
N GLY A 63 12.52 -16.81 2.58
CA GLY A 63 11.97 -15.88 1.62
C GLY A 63 10.45 -15.99 1.50
N GLY A 64 9.91 -17.21 1.49
CA GLY A 64 8.45 -17.42 1.49
C GLY A 64 7.77 -16.89 2.76
N PHE A 65 8.42 -16.99 3.92
CA PHE A 65 7.90 -16.45 5.18
C PHE A 65 7.84 -14.92 5.19
N LEU A 66 8.90 -14.24 4.75
CA LEU A 66 8.91 -12.77 4.65
C LEU A 66 7.85 -12.28 3.67
N MET A 67 7.73 -12.94 2.51
CA MET A 67 6.72 -12.62 1.51
C MET A 67 5.29 -12.87 2.04
N ALA A 68 5.09 -13.89 2.88
CA ALA A 68 3.80 -14.12 3.54
C ALA A 68 3.45 -12.99 4.53
N LEU A 69 4.45 -12.42 5.22
CA LEU A 69 4.26 -11.27 6.11
C LEU A 69 3.87 -10.01 5.32
N THR A 70 4.45 -9.77 4.15
CA THR A 70 4.09 -8.61 3.31
C THR A 70 2.69 -8.75 2.72
N ILE A 71 2.28 -9.96 2.33
CA ILE A 71 0.89 -10.26 1.93
C ILE A 71 -0.06 -10.00 3.11
N PHE A 72 0.30 -10.45 4.31
CA PHE A 72 -0.50 -10.21 5.51
C PHE A 72 -0.62 -8.71 5.84
N LEU A 73 0.48 -7.96 5.70
CA LEU A 73 0.50 -6.51 5.90
C LEU A 73 -0.38 -5.79 4.88
N GLY A 74 -0.34 -6.20 3.61
CA GLY A 74 -1.22 -5.64 2.58
C GLY A 74 -2.70 -5.97 2.84
N TYR A 75 -3.01 -7.20 3.26
CA TYR A 75 -4.37 -7.55 3.69
C TYR A 75 -4.82 -6.74 4.92
N TYR A 76 -3.92 -6.52 5.90
CA TYR A 76 -4.19 -5.70 7.07
C TYR A 76 -4.50 -4.24 6.68
N THR A 77 -3.74 -3.70 5.72
CA THR A 77 -3.96 -2.36 5.17
C THR A 77 -5.36 -2.19 4.59
N MET A 78 -5.86 -3.21 3.88
CA MET A 78 -7.22 -3.21 3.35
C MET A 78 -8.30 -3.22 4.45
N ARG A 79 -8.00 -3.76 5.63
CA ARG A 79 -8.95 -3.89 6.75
C ARG A 79 -9.06 -2.61 7.60
N GLU A 80 -8.04 -1.76 7.61
CA GLU A 80 -8.01 -0.53 8.42
C GLU A 80 -8.40 0.76 7.66
N ASP A 81 -9.27 0.66 6.65
CA ASP A 81 -9.67 1.82 5.82
C ASP A 81 -8.49 2.50 5.09
N MET A 82 -7.48 1.71 4.68
CA MET A 82 -6.34 2.13 3.85
C MET A 82 -5.62 3.40 4.32
N PRO A 83 -5.06 3.43 5.55
CA PRO A 83 -4.28 4.57 5.99
C PRO A 83 -3.03 4.68 5.12
N VAL A 84 -2.85 5.83 4.47
CA VAL A 84 -1.78 6.04 3.48
C VAL A 84 -0.38 5.75 4.02
N LYS A 85 -0.14 6.06 5.30
CA LYS A 85 1.12 5.72 5.97
C LYS A 85 1.43 4.23 5.92
N LEU A 86 0.41 3.39 6.13
CA LEU A 86 0.56 1.94 6.16
C LEU A 86 0.73 1.39 4.74
N VAL A 87 0.06 1.98 3.74
CA VAL A 87 0.27 1.65 2.31
C VAL A 87 1.70 2.00 1.88
N CYS A 88 2.21 3.18 2.25
CA CYS A 88 3.58 3.57 1.96
C CYS A 88 4.60 2.66 2.65
N LEU A 89 4.34 2.28 3.92
CA LEU A 89 5.17 1.32 4.63
C LEU A 89 5.16 -0.05 3.94
N TRP A 90 3.98 -0.55 3.56
CA TRP A 90 3.85 -1.78 2.79
C TRP A 90 4.66 -1.70 1.50
N GLY A 91 4.48 -0.66 0.68
CA GLY A 91 5.26 -0.46 -0.55
C GLY A 91 6.77 -0.41 -0.31
N LEU A 92 7.24 0.26 0.75
CA LEU A 92 8.66 0.32 1.09
C LEU A 92 9.22 -1.04 1.49
N VAL A 93 8.47 -1.83 2.26
CA VAL A 93 8.88 -3.19 2.64
C VAL A 93 9.00 -4.08 1.39
N ASN A 94 8.02 -4.07 0.48
CA ASN A 94 8.10 -4.81 -0.79
C ASN A 94 9.28 -4.33 -1.67
N LEU A 95 9.64 -3.05 -1.63
CA LEU A 95 10.80 -2.54 -2.37
C LEU A 95 12.11 -3.11 -1.82
N VAL A 96 12.27 -3.13 -0.50
CA VAL A 96 13.47 -3.68 0.15
C VAL A 96 13.55 -5.19 -0.06
N GLU A 97 12.44 -5.91 0.09
CA GLU A 97 12.34 -7.35 -0.15
C GLU A 97 12.63 -7.68 -1.62
N GLY A 98 11.99 -6.97 -2.56
CA GLY A 98 12.23 -7.13 -3.98
C GLY A 98 13.69 -6.87 -4.39
N ALA A 99 14.36 -5.89 -3.77
CA ALA A 99 15.78 -5.64 -4.00
C ALA A 99 16.68 -6.77 -3.48
N TRP A 100 16.36 -7.32 -2.31
CA TRP A 100 17.08 -8.46 -1.73
C TRP A 100 16.87 -9.74 -2.57
N ASP A 101 15.64 -10.03 -2.97
CA ASP A 101 15.29 -11.16 -3.83
C ASP A 101 15.90 -11.01 -5.22
N PHE A 102 16.00 -9.80 -5.75
CA PHE A 102 16.70 -9.54 -7.01
C PHE A 102 18.18 -9.89 -6.92
N LEU A 103 18.88 -9.45 -5.86
CA LEU A 103 20.31 -9.72 -5.68
C LEU A 103 20.60 -11.21 -5.49
N THR A 104 19.84 -11.88 -4.62
CA THR A 104 19.99 -13.32 -4.35
C THR A 104 19.51 -14.18 -5.52
N GLY A 105 18.44 -13.75 -6.17
CA GLY A 105 17.90 -14.33 -7.39
C GLY A 105 18.90 -14.27 -8.54
N LEU A 106 19.63 -13.16 -8.71
CA LEU A 106 20.64 -13.02 -9.75
C LEU A 106 21.75 -14.07 -9.63
N VAL A 107 22.26 -14.32 -8.41
CA VAL A 107 23.26 -15.36 -8.17
C VAL A 107 22.69 -16.75 -8.49
N SER A 108 21.47 -17.02 -8.05
CA SER A 108 20.78 -18.29 -8.28
C SER A 108 20.49 -18.52 -9.77
N LEU A 109 20.14 -17.47 -10.49
CA LEU A 109 19.82 -17.49 -11.92
C LEU A 109 21.03 -17.94 -12.76
N VAL A 110 22.23 -17.44 -12.44
CA VAL A 110 23.47 -17.87 -13.12
C VAL A 110 23.70 -19.37 -12.92
N LEU A 111 23.52 -19.89 -11.71
CA LEU A 111 23.71 -21.31 -11.40
C LEU A 111 22.67 -22.22 -12.10
N PHE A 112 21.41 -21.77 -12.15
CA PHE A 112 20.33 -22.53 -12.79
C PHE A 112 20.41 -22.50 -14.32
N MET A 113 20.95 -21.42 -14.90
CA MET A 113 21.18 -21.33 -16.33
C MET A 113 22.20 -22.38 -16.79
N VAL A 114 23.28 -22.60 -16.02
CA VAL A 114 24.26 -23.66 -16.28
C VAL A 114 23.63 -25.06 -16.13
N SER A 115 22.69 -25.21 -15.20
CA SER A 115 21.99 -26.48 -14.96
C SER A 115 20.79 -26.72 -15.90
N LEU A 116 20.53 -25.85 -16.89
CA LEU A 116 19.39 -25.90 -17.82
C LEU A 116 18.02 -25.99 -17.12
N LYS A 117 17.91 -25.39 -15.94
CA LYS A 117 16.72 -25.42 -15.07
C LYS A 117 15.80 -24.23 -15.37
N LEU A 118 15.20 -24.22 -16.56
CA LEU A 118 14.45 -23.06 -17.08
C LEU A 118 13.23 -22.67 -16.24
N VAL A 119 12.51 -23.65 -15.67
CA VAL A 119 11.32 -23.37 -14.83
C VAL A 119 11.71 -22.63 -13.55
N GLN A 120 12.79 -23.07 -12.86
CA GLN A 120 13.29 -22.34 -11.68
C GLN A 120 13.73 -20.93 -12.05
N CYS A 121 14.38 -20.76 -13.20
CA CYS A 121 14.84 -19.47 -13.70
C CYS A 121 13.66 -18.50 -13.90
N LEU A 122 12.56 -18.96 -14.51
CA LEU A 122 11.36 -18.16 -14.70
C LEU A 122 10.73 -17.75 -13.37
N ILE A 123 10.64 -18.66 -12.39
CA ILE A 123 10.10 -18.36 -11.06
C ILE A 123 10.93 -17.29 -10.36
N ILE A 124 12.26 -17.38 -10.44
CA ILE A 124 13.19 -16.40 -9.85
C ILE A 124 12.99 -15.01 -10.42
N VAL A 125 12.68 -14.89 -11.71
CA VAL A 125 12.38 -13.61 -12.35
C VAL A 125 10.98 -13.10 -11.98
N MET A 126 10.01 -13.99 -11.81
CA MET A 126 8.63 -13.62 -11.45
C MET A 126 8.51 -13.04 -10.03
N ILE A 127 9.40 -13.42 -9.10
CA ILE A 127 9.43 -12.91 -7.72
C ILE A 127 9.61 -11.38 -7.66
N PRO A 128 10.74 -10.80 -8.11
CA PRO A 128 10.94 -9.35 -8.06
C PRO A 128 9.94 -8.58 -8.92
N LEU A 129 9.38 -9.20 -9.97
CA LEU A 129 8.30 -8.58 -10.76
C LEU A 129 7.00 -8.43 -9.96
N ALA A 130 6.62 -9.44 -9.17
CA ALA A 130 5.45 -9.36 -8.30
C ALA A 130 5.63 -8.28 -7.22
N GLU A 131 6.82 -8.21 -6.60
CA GLU A 131 7.18 -7.18 -5.62
C GLU A 131 7.15 -5.78 -6.24
N MET A 132 7.71 -5.61 -7.45
CA MET A 132 7.66 -4.34 -8.18
C MET A 132 6.24 -3.89 -8.50
N LEU A 133 5.32 -4.80 -8.82
CA LEU A 133 3.91 -4.48 -9.03
C LEU A 133 3.25 -3.95 -7.74
N ALA A 134 3.58 -4.53 -6.59
CA ALA A 134 3.11 -4.04 -5.28
C ALA A 134 3.64 -2.63 -4.99
N VAL A 135 4.92 -2.36 -5.24
CA VAL A 135 5.53 -1.02 -5.11
C VAL A 135 4.85 -0.01 -6.01
N ILE A 136 4.62 -0.34 -7.28
CA ILE A 136 3.93 0.54 -8.24
C ILE A 136 2.52 0.83 -7.75
N CYS A 137 1.79 -0.18 -7.29
CA CYS A 137 0.44 -0.01 -6.75
C CYS A 137 0.42 0.94 -5.54
N ALA A 138 1.32 0.74 -4.57
CA ALA A 138 1.46 1.61 -3.41
C ALA A 138 1.81 3.06 -3.80
N PHE A 139 2.68 3.23 -4.79
CA PHE A 139 3.06 4.55 -5.29
C PHE A 139 1.91 5.28 -6.00
N GLN A 140 1.13 4.58 -6.83
CA GLN A 140 -0.05 5.17 -7.47
C GLN A 140 -1.06 5.62 -6.42
N LEU A 141 -1.35 4.78 -5.41
CA LEU A 141 -2.27 5.14 -4.34
C LEU A 141 -1.79 6.36 -3.54
N PHE A 142 -0.49 6.45 -3.29
CA PHE A 142 0.12 7.61 -2.65
C PHE A 142 -0.04 8.87 -3.48
N LYS A 143 0.22 8.82 -4.80
CA LYS A 143 0.04 9.97 -5.70
C LYS A 143 -1.41 10.45 -5.71
N ASP A 144 -2.37 9.53 -5.79
CA ASP A 144 -3.78 9.87 -5.78
C ASP A 144 -4.20 10.51 -4.45
N TYR A 145 -3.61 10.06 -3.35
CA TYR A 145 -3.81 10.68 -2.04
C TYR A 145 -3.19 12.07 -1.96
N GLU A 146 -1.99 12.27 -2.50
CA GLU A 146 -1.31 13.57 -2.52
C GLU A 146 -2.12 14.62 -3.29
N ILE A 147 -2.63 14.24 -4.48
CA ILE A 147 -3.46 15.11 -5.32
C ILE A 147 -4.72 15.60 -4.58
N ARG A 148 -5.31 14.74 -3.72
CA ARG A 148 -6.55 15.05 -2.99
C ARG A 148 -6.31 15.78 -1.67
N SER A 149 -5.30 15.35 -0.92
CA SER A 149 -5.05 15.84 0.44
C SER A 149 -4.17 17.08 0.48
N GLY A 150 -3.33 17.30 -0.54
CA GLY A 150 -2.32 18.35 -0.53
C GLY A 150 -1.34 18.21 0.63
N LEU A 151 -1.21 17.04 1.26
CA LEU A 151 -0.44 16.85 2.50
C LEU A 151 1.04 17.26 2.34
N LEU A 152 1.58 17.08 1.13
CA LEU A 152 2.96 17.42 0.78
C LEU A 152 3.09 18.77 0.07
N ALA A 153 1.98 19.44 -0.24
CA ALA A 153 2.01 20.82 -0.74
C ALA A 153 2.90 21.74 0.11
N PRO A 154 2.87 21.73 1.47
CA PRO A 154 3.78 22.55 2.26
C PRO A 154 5.25 22.12 2.19
N LEU A 155 5.55 20.86 1.85
CA LEU A 155 6.92 20.38 1.70
C LEU A 155 7.54 20.86 0.37
N PHE A 156 6.76 20.86 -0.71
CA PHE A 156 7.23 21.28 -2.05
C PHE A 156 7.06 22.77 -2.34
N LYS A 157 6.21 23.47 -1.58
CA LYS A 157 6.11 24.93 -1.61
C LYS A 157 7.29 25.50 -0.84
N GLY A 158 8.46 25.41 -1.46
CA GLY A 158 9.74 25.89 -0.93
C GLY A 158 9.57 27.32 -0.45
N LYS A 159 9.76 27.50 0.87
CA LYS A 159 9.64 28.75 1.63
C LYS A 159 8.31 29.48 1.37
N PRO A 160 7.36 29.52 2.33
CA PRO A 160 6.29 30.51 2.20
C PRO A 160 6.94 31.88 2.05
N PRO A 161 6.47 32.77 1.16
CA PRO A 161 6.70 34.19 1.38
C PRO A 161 6.22 34.44 2.81
N LEU A 162 7.18 34.66 3.70
CA LEU A 162 6.89 35.10 5.05
C LEU A 162 6.17 36.44 4.86
N GLU A 163 5.04 36.60 5.54
CA GLU A 163 4.21 37.81 5.59
C GLU A 163 3.04 37.88 4.58
N GLU A 164 1.92 38.41 5.06
CA GLU A 164 0.65 38.70 4.36
C GLU A 164 -0.44 37.62 4.20
N SER A 165 -0.71 36.76 5.20
CA SER A 165 -2.12 36.30 5.39
C SER A 165 -2.40 35.67 6.75
N TYR A 166 -1.99 36.37 7.80
CA TYR A 166 -2.71 36.34 9.09
C TYR A 166 -3.40 37.69 9.34
N ALA A 167 -3.92 38.31 8.28
CA ALA A 167 -5.02 39.27 8.44
C ALA A 167 -6.28 38.43 8.70
N GLY A 168 -6.45 38.01 9.97
CA GLY A 168 -7.69 37.42 10.41
C GLY A 168 -8.86 38.35 10.06
N PRO A 169 -10.06 37.82 9.77
CA PRO A 169 -11.24 38.65 9.68
C PRO A 169 -11.35 39.39 11.02
N GLN A 170 -11.17 40.71 10.99
CA GLN A 170 -11.51 41.55 12.13
C GLN A 170 -12.96 41.27 12.46
N GLN A 171 -13.16 40.51 13.54
CA GLN A 171 -14.43 40.25 14.16
C GLN A 171 -14.93 41.62 14.59
N SER A 172 -15.76 42.20 13.73
CA SER A 172 -16.35 43.51 13.92
C SER A 172 -17.27 43.38 15.12
N THR A 173 -16.78 43.85 16.27
CA THR A 173 -17.61 44.13 17.44
C THR A 173 -18.74 45.03 16.98
N LEU A 174 -19.95 44.47 16.93
CA LEU A 174 -21.18 45.20 16.70
C LEU A 174 -21.62 45.73 18.07
N PRO A 175 -21.56 47.05 18.34
CA PRO A 175 -22.11 47.61 19.56
C PRO A 175 -23.66 47.60 19.51
N ALA A 176 -24.20 47.42 20.72
CA ALA A 176 -25.59 47.20 21.16
C ALA A 176 -26.73 47.87 20.37
#